data_AF-A0A2P6PNE2-F1
#
_entry.id   AF-A0A2P6PNE2-F1
#
_cell.length_a   1.000
_cell.length_b   1.000
_cell.length_c   1.000
_cell.angle_alpha   90.00
_cell.angle_beta   90.00
_cell.angle_gamma   90.00
#
_symmetry.space_group_name_H-M   'P 1'
#
loop_
_entity.id
_entity.type
_entity.pdbx_description
1 polymer ?
#
loop_
_entity_poly.entity_id
_entity_poly.type
_entity_poly.pdbx_seq_one_letter_code
_entity_poly.pdbx_strand_id
1 'polypeptide(L)'
;MKYMTRLGLSNNAIKALPSSIGYLINLRSLVLDNCGNLTDLPCSIYELQKLWWVSFSDCPKLVRFPNKVESEVLPTYSKVSHDNHNSVEPEPDTEFNSVLPSLSYFGADRCNLSNIDFLASLDCASTLENLDLSGSTIVILPECIINKFVNLWELNLIGCTRLVEIPELPPSIKTLNVTGCVSLERISKLSNILERKESQKMIEKMDLTNCRRLCQNLVEMANKDDEDEVHADLISRLLSSQQSEFTITFTVPRSEVPKWFSGQMDFMGHLRFEFYIETLANFKWDNAGLAVCVAVDQKLQDPWTGFMFYIHINEVCVSIPHSKVVHSEESDHVWLHYVPFLEMWRFGYTLPLPPFTCQVIIYQQEHPRPPIKSCGVHLVMPPNEDVCMKLIRAENLSSEPL
;
A
#
# COMPACT_ATOMS: atom_id res chain seq x y z
N MET A 1 33.65 8.25 -14.47
CA MET A 1 32.43 7.90 -13.70
C MET A 1 32.29 6.38 -13.41
N LYS A 2 33.37 5.56 -13.44
CA LYS A 2 33.29 4.08 -13.31
C LYS A 2 32.73 3.55 -11.98
N TYR A 3 32.61 4.40 -10.96
CA TYR A 3 32.11 4.04 -9.62
C TYR A 3 30.73 4.65 -9.30
N MET A 4 30.08 5.28 -10.29
CA MET A 4 28.77 5.89 -10.07
C MET A 4 27.72 4.81 -9.80
N THR A 5 27.11 4.86 -8.62
CA THR A 5 26.07 3.92 -8.18
C THR A 5 24.69 4.55 -8.14
N ARG A 6 24.59 5.88 -8.14
CA ARG A 6 23.31 6.60 -8.12
C ARG A 6 23.38 7.74 -9.13
N LEU A 7 22.33 7.87 -9.94
CA LEU A 7 22.16 8.96 -10.90
C LEU A 7 20.76 9.52 -10.74
N GLY A 8 20.66 10.72 -10.16
CA GLY A 8 19.42 11.48 -10.05
C GLY A 8 19.43 12.61 -11.07
N LEU A 9 18.41 12.64 -11.92
CA LEU A 9 18.18 13.65 -12.95
C LEU A 9 16.77 14.23 -12.84
N SER A 10 16.15 14.14 -11.66
CA SER A 10 14.80 14.64 -11.42
C SER A 10 14.65 16.14 -11.69
N ASN A 11 13.45 16.59 -12.06
CA ASN A 11 13.11 17.99 -12.33
C ASN A 11 13.91 18.63 -13.48
N ASN A 12 14.31 17.83 -14.48
CA ASN A 12 15.05 18.33 -15.64
C ASN A 12 14.19 18.36 -16.91
N ALA A 13 14.58 19.22 -17.86
CA ALA A 13 13.94 19.34 -19.17
C ALA A 13 14.45 18.33 -20.21
N ILE A 14 15.06 17.22 -19.77
CA ILE A 14 15.62 16.20 -20.66
C ILE A 14 14.52 15.60 -21.54
N LYS A 15 14.85 15.38 -22.82
CA LYS A 15 13.94 14.74 -23.77
C LYS A 15 14.16 13.23 -23.87
N ALA A 16 15.41 12.81 -23.78
CA ALA A 16 15.81 11.41 -23.78
C ALA A 16 17.12 11.27 -23.00
N LEU A 17 17.36 10.08 -22.46
CA LEU A 17 18.68 9.71 -21.96
C LEU A 17 19.59 9.26 -23.12
N PRO A 18 20.88 9.63 -23.13
CA PRO A 18 21.81 9.14 -24.13
C PRO A 18 22.12 7.65 -23.91
N SER A 19 22.41 6.92 -24.99
CA SER A 19 22.81 5.50 -24.93
C SER A 19 24.06 5.25 -24.08
N SER A 20 24.90 6.28 -23.88
CA SER A 20 26.07 6.21 -23.00
C SER A 20 25.73 5.89 -21.53
N ILE A 21 24.45 5.93 -21.13
CA ILE A 21 24.02 5.44 -19.82
C ILE A 21 24.46 3.99 -19.58
N GLY A 22 24.51 3.14 -20.63
CA GLY A 22 24.92 1.74 -20.54
C GLY A 22 26.34 1.55 -20.01
N TYR A 23 27.22 2.55 -20.18
CA TYR A 23 28.58 2.52 -19.63
C TYR A 23 28.63 2.66 -18.09
N LEU A 24 27.53 3.02 -17.44
CA LEU A 24 27.42 3.07 -15.98
C LEU A 24 27.08 1.69 -15.41
N ILE A 25 27.86 0.66 -15.73
CA ILE A 25 27.64 -0.75 -15.34
C ILE A 25 27.55 -1.01 -13.82
N ASN A 26 27.94 -0.04 -12.99
CA ASN A 26 27.83 -0.09 -11.53
C ASN A 26 26.62 0.68 -10.98
N LEU A 27 25.79 1.26 -11.85
CA LEU A 27 24.61 2.01 -11.47
C LEU A 27 23.61 1.10 -10.78
N ARG A 28 23.15 1.55 -9.62
CA ARG A 28 22.23 0.86 -8.73
C ARG A 28 20.88 1.58 -8.64
N SER A 29 20.89 2.91 -8.75
CA SER A 29 19.69 3.73 -8.70
C SER A 29 19.69 4.76 -9.83
N LEU A 30 18.60 4.79 -10.59
CA LEU A 30 18.32 5.77 -11.64
C LEU A 30 16.98 6.47 -11.29
N VAL A 31 17.02 7.78 -11.09
CA VAL A 31 15.86 8.59 -10.72
C VAL A 31 15.69 9.71 -11.73
N LEU A 32 14.55 9.75 -12.41
CA LEU A 32 14.20 10.66 -13.51
C LEU A 32 12.89 11.42 -13.23
N ASP A 33 12.47 11.48 -11.97
CA ASP A 33 11.16 12.01 -11.59
C ASP A 33 10.96 13.46 -12.06
N ASN A 34 9.72 13.84 -12.36
CA ASN A 34 9.36 15.19 -12.80
C ASN A 34 10.09 15.64 -14.08
N CYS A 35 10.49 14.73 -14.96
CA CYS A 35 11.04 15.05 -16.27
C CYS A 35 9.92 15.18 -17.31
N GLY A 36 9.18 16.29 -17.27
CA GLY A 36 7.99 16.51 -18.11
C GLY A 36 8.19 16.52 -19.64
N ASN A 37 9.44 16.51 -20.10
CA ASN A 37 9.80 16.42 -21.52
C ASN A 37 10.35 15.06 -21.95
N LEU A 38 10.54 14.12 -21.01
CA LEU A 38 11.10 12.80 -21.28
C LEU A 38 10.12 11.99 -22.14
N THR A 39 10.52 11.66 -23.36
CA THR A 39 9.71 10.86 -24.29
C THR A 39 10.16 9.41 -24.35
N ASP A 40 11.47 9.16 -24.19
CA ASP A 40 12.08 7.86 -24.43
C ASP A 40 13.25 7.56 -23.47
N LEU A 41 13.47 6.27 -23.21
CA LEU A 41 14.69 5.76 -22.58
C LEU A 41 15.45 4.88 -23.58
N PRO A 42 16.79 4.90 -23.60
CA PRO A 42 17.58 4.09 -24.52
C PRO A 42 17.58 2.62 -24.13
N CYS A 43 17.67 1.71 -25.12
CA CYS A 43 17.77 0.26 -24.87
C CYS A 43 19.00 -0.14 -24.05
N SER A 44 20.06 0.68 -24.06
CA SER A 44 21.25 0.50 -23.21
C SER A 44 20.95 0.54 -21.71
N ILE A 45 19.72 0.91 -21.30
CA ILE A 45 19.27 0.74 -19.90
C ILE A 45 19.36 -0.73 -19.47
N TYR A 46 19.23 -1.69 -20.39
CA TYR A 46 19.36 -3.12 -20.12
C TYR A 46 20.79 -3.56 -19.83
N GLU A 47 21.81 -2.75 -20.15
CA GLU A 47 23.20 -3.03 -19.76
C GLU A 47 23.43 -2.81 -18.25
N LEU A 48 22.49 -2.15 -17.56
CA LEU A 48 22.57 -1.80 -16.14
C LEU A 48 22.14 -2.98 -15.25
N GLN A 49 22.91 -4.06 -15.27
CA GLN A 49 22.57 -5.32 -14.59
C GLN A 49 22.46 -5.22 -13.05
N LYS A 50 23.05 -4.18 -12.44
CA LYS A 50 23.04 -3.91 -10.99
C LYS A 50 21.96 -2.91 -10.57
N LEU A 51 21.14 -2.46 -11.51
CA LEU A 51 20.08 -1.49 -11.28
C LEU A 51 18.98 -2.14 -10.45
N TRP A 52 18.86 -1.73 -9.18
CA TRP A 52 17.85 -2.23 -8.27
C TRP A 52 16.71 -1.22 -8.04
N TRP A 53 16.93 0.05 -8.35
CA TRP A 53 15.93 1.12 -8.22
C TRP A 53 15.82 1.93 -9.50
N VAL A 54 14.62 1.97 -10.08
CA VAL A 54 14.28 2.83 -11.21
C VAL A 54 13.01 3.61 -10.87
N SER A 55 13.09 4.94 -11.00
CA SER A 55 11.93 5.82 -10.84
C SER A 55 11.91 6.86 -11.96
N PHE A 56 10.75 7.09 -12.54
CA PHE A 56 10.49 8.16 -13.50
C PHE A 56 9.10 8.76 -13.29
N SER A 57 8.74 8.97 -12.01
CA SER A 57 7.48 9.59 -11.59
C SER A 57 7.22 10.90 -12.32
N ASP A 58 5.96 11.25 -12.57
CA ASP A 58 5.60 12.54 -13.18
C ASP A 58 6.30 12.83 -14.52
N CYS A 59 6.45 11.78 -15.36
CA CYS A 59 6.94 11.89 -16.74
C CYS A 59 5.80 11.65 -17.76
N PRO A 60 4.85 12.59 -17.94
CA PRO A 60 3.62 12.36 -18.71
C PRO A 60 3.84 12.13 -20.21
N LYS A 61 5.00 12.49 -20.76
CA LYS A 61 5.34 12.27 -22.18
C LYS A 61 6.03 10.92 -22.43
N LEU A 62 6.40 10.20 -21.38
CA LEU A 62 6.98 8.87 -21.50
C LEU A 62 5.84 7.86 -21.72
N VAL A 63 5.69 7.42 -22.97
CA VAL A 63 4.55 6.58 -23.38
C VAL A 63 4.87 5.08 -23.43
N ARG A 64 6.16 4.73 -23.38
CA ARG A 64 6.68 3.37 -23.44
C ARG A 64 7.98 3.24 -22.66
N PHE A 65 8.22 2.06 -22.12
CA PHE A 65 9.57 1.64 -21.75
C PHE A 65 10.28 1.10 -23.01
N PRO A 66 11.62 1.21 -23.13
CA PRO A 66 12.36 0.66 -24.27
C PRO A 66 12.01 -0.81 -24.48
N ASN A 67 12.06 -1.28 -25.72
CA ASN A 67 11.82 -2.67 -26.06
C ASN A 67 13.15 -3.32 -26.48
N LYS A 68 13.51 -4.46 -25.86
CA LYS A 68 14.78 -5.15 -26.15
C LYS A 68 14.92 -5.52 -27.63
N VAL A 69 13.81 -5.84 -28.29
CA VAL A 69 13.77 -6.28 -29.70
C VAL A 69 14.21 -5.18 -30.68
N GLU A 70 13.97 -3.90 -30.37
CA GLU A 70 14.40 -2.80 -31.25
C GLU A 70 15.92 -2.55 -31.19
N SER A 71 16.61 -3.07 -30.16
CA SER A 71 18.05 -2.96 -30.00
C SER A 71 18.84 -3.91 -30.90
N GLU A 72 18.24 -5.02 -31.34
CA GLU A 72 18.89 -5.99 -32.24
C GLU A 72 18.98 -5.47 -33.69
N VAL A 73 18.27 -4.38 -34.00
CA VAL A 73 18.17 -3.82 -35.37
C VAL A 73 19.10 -2.63 -35.60
N LEU A 74 19.77 -2.10 -34.55
CA LEU A 74 20.75 -1.02 -34.73
C LEU A 74 22.15 -1.60 -35.02
N PRO A 75 22.75 -1.30 -36.19
CA PRO A 75 23.98 -1.92 -36.60
C PRO A 75 25.13 -1.53 -35.69
N THR A 76 25.89 -2.55 -35.33
CA THR A 76 27.26 -2.58 -34.84
C THR A 76 27.99 -1.26 -35.08
N TYR A 77 28.40 -0.58 -34.01
CA TYR A 77 29.32 0.54 -34.08
C TYR A 77 30.49 0.18 -35.00
N SER A 78 30.59 0.86 -36.13
CA SER A 78 31.77 0.83 -36.98
C SER A 78 32.94 1.36 -36.16
N LYS A 79 33.78 0.44 -35.65
CA LYS A 79 35.16 0.75 -35.27
C LYS A 79 35.82 1.36 -36.51
N VAL A 80 35.94 2.69 -36.52
CA VAL A 80 36.85 3.38 -37.44
C VAL A 80 38.24 2.93 -37.06
N SER A 81 38.80 2.05 -37.89
CA SER A 81 40.16 1.55 -37.78
C SER A 81 41.13 2.67 -38.15
N HIS A 82 41.94 3.10 -37.19
CA HIS A 82 43.25 3.64 -37.45
C HIS A 82 44.29 2.86 -36.64
N ASP A 83 45.06 2.08 -37.40
CA ASP A 83 46.45 1.64 -37.19
C ASP A 83 46.79 0.58 -36.12
N ASN A 84 47.00 -0.63 -36.66
CA ASN A 84 48.18 -1.50 -36.58
C ASN A 84 48.70 -2.07 -35.23
N HIS A 85 48.67 -3.41 -35.20
CA HIS A 85 49.54 -4.37 -34.50
C HIS A 85 49.46 -4.46 -32.95
N ASN A 86 48.57 -5.32 -32.47
CA ASN A 86 48.95 -6.66 -31.96
C ASN A 86 47.68 -7.45 -31.64
N SER A 87 47.60 -8.66 -32.18
CA SER A 87 46.48 -9.58 -32.01
C SER A 87 46.34 -10.00 -30.55
N VAL A 88 45.39 -9.37 -29.86
CA VAL A 88 44.63 -10.00 -28.79
C VAL A 88 43.21 -10.02 -29.32
N GLU A 89 42.70 -11.21 -29.62
CA GLU A 89 41.28 -11.40 -29.90
C GLU A 89 40.49 -10.76 -28.76
N PRO A 90 39.50 -9.89 -29.03
CA PRO A 90 38.58 -9.49 -27.98
C PRO A 90 37.72 -10.72 -27.68
N GLU A 91 37.86 -11.30 -26.49
CA GLU A 91 36.83 -12.19 -25.95
C GLU A 91 35.48 -11.45 -26.04
N PRO A 92 34.44 -12.00 -26.70
CA PRO A 92 33.09 -11.47 -26.56
C PRO A 92 32.56 -12.01 -25.22
N ASP A 93 33.07 -11.46 -24.14
CA ASP A 93 32.54 -11.68 -22.81
C ASP A 93 31.16 -11.03 -22.68
N THR A 94 30.22 -11.81 -22.17
CA THR A 94 28.88 -11.43 -21.67
C THR A 94 27.85 -11.00 -22.70
N GLU A 95 27.20 -12.00 -23.30
CA GLU A 95 25.77 -11.94 -23.61
C GLU A 95 24.99 -11.47 -22.36
N PHE A 96 24.56 -10.20 -22.34
CA PHE A 96 23.58 -9.70 -21.37
C PHE A 96 22.19 -10.27 -21.72
N ASN A 97 22.02 -11.58 -21.51
CA ASN A 97 20.75 -12.23 -21.78
C ASN A 97 19.68 -11.78 -20.77
N SER A 98 20.08 -11.43 -19.54
CA SER A 98 19.15 -11.01 -18.50
C SER A 98 18.77 -9.52 -18.57
N VAL A 99 17.48 -9.24 -18.50
CA VAL A 99 16.86 -7.91 -18.58
C VAL A 99 16.60 -7.36 -17.19
N LEU A 100 17.49 -6.52 -16.66
CA LEU A 100 17.39 -5.90 -15.32
C LEU A 100 17.17 -6.91 -14.18
N PRO A 101 18.05 -7.92 -14.00
CA PRO A 101 17.81 -9.00 -13.04
C PRO A 101 17.82 -8.58 -11.57
N SER A 102 18.44 -7.43 -11.25
CA SER A 102 18.56 -6.92 -9.88
C SER A 102 17.41 -5.99 -9.47
N LEU A 103 16.44 -5.72 -10.35
CA LEU A 103 15.41 -4.71 -10.12
C LEU A 103 14.53 -5.08 -8.93
N SER A 104 14.47 -4.20 -7.94
CA SER A 104 13.70 -4.37 -6.70
C SER A 104 12.60 -3.34 -6.55
N TYR A 105 12.83 -2.12 -7.03
CA TYR A 105 11.83 -1.06 -7.13
C TYR A 105 11.67 -0.57 -8.57
N PHE A 106 10.42 -0.50 -9.03
CA PHE A 106 10.05 0.13 -10.29
C PHE A 106 8.90 1.12 -10.08
N GLY A 107 9.18 2.41 -10.31
CA GLY A 107 8.21 3.49 -10.19
C GLY A 107 7.98 4.20 -11.52
N ALA A 108 6.71 4.22 -11.95
CA ALA A 108 6.24 4.84 -13.18
C ALA A 108 4.96 5.66 -12.93
N ASP A 109 4.78 6.20 -11.72
CA ASP A 109 3.55 6.92 -11.38
C ASP A 109 3.37 8.19 -12.22
N ARG A 110 2.12 8.47 -12.56
CA ARG A 110 1.70 9.60 -13.40
C ARG A 110 2.44 9.67 -14.75
N CYS A 111 2.86 8.50 -15.26
CA CYS A 111 3.35 8.32 -16.62
C CYS A 111 2.23 7.84 -17.53
N ASN A 112 2.28 8.21 -18.82
CA ASN A 112 1.29 7.78 -19.80
C ASN A 112 1.71 6.46 -20.48
N LEU A 113 2.20 5.49 -19.69
CA LEU A 113 2.63 4.20 -20.19
C LEU A 113 1.43 3.46 -20.78
N SER A 114 1.31 3.52 -22.11
CA SER A 114 0.19 2.98 -22.87
C SER A 114 0.13 1.45 -22.86
N ASN A 115 1.27 0.80 -22.59
CA ASN A 115 1.41 -0.64 -22.52
C ASN A 115 2.46 -0.97 -21.43
N ILE A 116 2.11 -1.90 -20.53
CA ILE A 116 2.97 -2.38 -19.45
C ILE A 116 3.39 -3.86 -19.60
N ASP A 117 3.16 -4.47 -20.76
CA ASP A 117 3.56 -5.83 -21.12
C ASP A 117 5.08 -6.01 -21.08
N PHE A 118 5.85 -4.92 -21.19
CA PHE A 118 7.31 -4.98 -21.04
C PHE A 118 7.73 -5.57 -19.67
N LEU A 119 6.89 -5.45 -18.63
CA LEU A 119 7.13 -6.09 -17.32
C LEU A 119 7.31 -7.62 -17.46
N ALA A 120 6.61 -8.25 -18.41
CA ALA A 120 6.74 -9.68 -18.68
C ALA A 120 8.13 -10.06 -19.22
N SER A 121 8.88 -9.11 -19.77
CA SER A 121 10.25 -9.32 -20.28
C SER A 121 11.36 -9.13 -19.24
N LEU A 122 11.06 -8.55 -18.07
CA LEU A 122 12.07 -8.24 -17.05
C LEU A 122 12.50 -9.50 -16.26
N ASP A 123 13.79 -9.76 -16.11
CA ASP A 123 14.32 -10.92 -15.40
C ASP A 123 14.41 -10.73 -13.87
N CYS A 124 13.45 -9.98 -13.31
CA CYS A 124 13.40 -9.60 -11.89
C CYS A 124 12.32 -10.34 -11.09
N ALA A 125 11.97 -11.58 -11.50
CA ALA A 125 10.89 -12.37 -10.89
C ALA A 125 11.02 -12.53 -9.37
N SER A 126 12.25 -12.76 -8.89
CA SER A 126 12.57 -12.96 -7.47
C SER A 126 13.17 -11.73 -6.79
N THR A 127 13.39 -10.63 -7.50
CA THR A 127 14.02 -9.43 -6.97
C THR A 127 13.05 -8.26 -6.83
N LEU A 128 12.02 -8.19 -7.68
CA LEU A 128 11.03 -7.12 -7.65
C LEU A 128 10.16 -7.21 -6.39
N GLU A 129 10.24 -6.18 -5.57
CA GLU A 129 9.62 -6.08 -4.25
C GLU A 129 8.53 -5.01 -4.21
N ASN A 130 8.72 -3.90 -4.94
CA ASN A 130 7.83 -2.76 -4.99
C ASN A 130 7.55 -2.33 -6.44
N LEU A 131 6.27 -2.22 -6.79
CA LEU A 131 5.83 -1.79 -8.12
C LEU A 131 4.82 -0.64 -7.98
N ASP A 132 5.16 0.52 -8.55
CA ASP A 132 4.27 1.68 -8.61
C ASP A 132 3.88 2.00 -10.06
N LEU A 133 2.59 1.80 -10.34
CA LEU A 133 1.94 2.09 -11.62
C LEU A 133 0.82 3.12 -11.44
N SER A 134 0.86 3.91 -10.37
CA SER A 134 -0.17 4.90 -10.06
C SER A 134 -0.42 5.86 -11.22
N GLY A 135 -1.68 6.21 -11.48
CA GLY A 135 -2.08 7.10 -12.57
C GLY A 135 -1.97 6.49 -13.97
N SER A 136 -1.63 5.21 -14.08
CA SER A 136 -1.59 4.51 -15.37
C SER A 136 -2.99 4.31 -15.95
N THR A 137 -3.09 4.24 -17.28
CA THR A 137 -4.36 4.04 -17.97
C THR A 137 -4.78 2.56 -18.07
N ILE A 138 -4.27 1.71 -17.18
CA ILE A 138 -4.53 0.27 -17.19
C ILE A 138 -6.01 -0.01 -16.95
N VAL A 139 -6.54 -1.01 -17.67
CA VAL A 139 -7.92 -1.49 -17.51
C VAL A 139 -7.95 -2.79 -16.72
N ILE A 140 -6.95 -3.64 -16.93
CA ILE A 140 -6.75 -4.94 -16.30
C ILE A 140 -5.27 -5.05 -15.91
N LEU A 141 -4.97 -5.70 -14.79
CA LEU A 141 -3.60 -6.00 -14.40
C LEU A 141 -2.99 -7.10 -15.30
N PRO A 142 -1.75 -6.94 -15.80
CA PRO A 142 -1.07 -7.97 -16.56
C PRO A 142 -0.83 -9.26 -15.75
N GLU A 143 -0.86 -10.40 -16.44
CA GLU A 143 -0.65 -11.71 -15.83
C GLU A 143 0.71 -11.86 -15.15
N CYS A 144 1.75 -11.15 -15.63
CA CYS A 144 3.08 -11.20 -15.01
C CYS A 144 3.07 -10.65 -13.58
N ILE A 145 2.23 -9.66 -13.27
CA ILE A 145 2.10 -9.15 -11.90
C ILE A 145 1.57 -10.26 -10.97
N ILE A 146 0.71 -11.13 -11.49
CA ILE A 146 0.05 -12.20 -10.74
C ILE A 146 0.98 -13.41 -10.58
N ASN A 147 1.60 -13.85 -11.67
CA ASN A 147 2.23 -15.17 -11.76
C ASN A 147 3.77 -15.13 -11.75
N LYS A 148 4.41 -13.99 -12.01
CA LYS A 148 5.87 -13.90 -12.18
C LYS A 148 6.59 -13.29 -10.97
N PHE A 149 6.09 -12.18 -10.43
CA PHE A 149 6.79 -11.44 -9.37
C PHE A 149 6.50 -12.00 -7.99
N VAL A 150 7.15 -13.12 -7.66
CA VAL A 150 6.87 -13.91 -6.44
C VAL A 150 7.26 -13.22 -5.14
N ASN A 151 8.13 -12.22 -5.18
CA ASN A 151 8.55 -11.44 -4.00
C ASN A 151 7.92 -10.04 -3.94
N LEU A 152 6.99 -9.73 -4.84
CA LEU A 152 6.29 -8.45 -4.84
C LEU A 152 5.42 -8.33 -3.60
N TRP A 153 5.81 -7.46 -2.67
CA TRP A 153 5.10 -7.28 -1.40
C TRP A 153 4.31 -5.97 -1.37
N GLU A 154 4.64 -5.00 -2.23
CA GLU A 154 3.91 -3.73 -2.37
C GLU A 154 3.52 -3.43 -3.82
N LEU A 155 2.24 -3.14 -4.02
CA LEU A 155 1.68 -2.73 -5.31
C LEU A 155 0.88 -1.41 -5.16
N ASN A 156 1.35 -0.36 -5.84
CA ASN A 156 0.71 0.95 -5.87
C ASN A 156 0.03 1.19 -7.24
N LEU A 157 -1.28 1.43 -7.19
CA LEU A 157 -2.17 1.65 -8.34
C LEU A 157 -3.02 2.91 -8.14
N ILE A 158 -2.55 3.87 -7.35
CA ILE A 158 -3.30 5.08 -6.98
C ILE A 158 -3.75 5.80 -8.26
N GLY A 159 -5.03 6.16 -8.37
CA GLY A 159 -5.54 6.94 -9.48
C GLY A 159 -5.59 6.20 -10.82
N CYS A 160 -5.49 4.87 -10.84
CA CYS A 160 -5.75 4.05 -12.03
C CYS A 160 -7.27 4.03 -12.34
N THR A 161 -7.79 5.16 -12.81
CA THR A 161 -9.24 5.44 -12.94
C THR A 161 -9.98 4.53 -13.91
N ARG A 162 -9.27 3.77 -14.76
CA ARG A 162 -9.84 2.82 -15.74
C ARG A 162 -9.77 1.36 -15.30
N LEU A 163 -9.07 1.06 -14.20
CA LEU A 163 -8.93 -0.29 -13.68
C LEU A 163 -10.29 -0.78 -13.20
N VAL A 164 -10.77 -1.89 -13.75
CA VAL A 164 -12.11 -2.43 -13.45
C VAL A 164 -12.05 -3.57 -12.44
N GLU A 165 -11.03 -4.41 -12.51
CA GLU A 165 -10.87 -5.53 -11.59
C GLU A 165 -9.42 -5.78 -11.21
N ILE A 166 -9.25 -6.29 -10.00
CA ILE A 166 -8.01 -6.89 -9.53
C ILE A 166 -8.28 -8.38 -9.35
N PRO A 167 -7.66 -9.24 -10.17
CA PRO A 167 -7.79 -10.69 -10.04
C PRO A 167 -7.06 -11.19 -8.78
N GLU A 168 -6.68 -12.47 -8.75
CA GLU A 168 -5.79 -12.95 -7.69
C GLU A 168 -4.46 -12.18 -7.73
N LEU A 169 -3.89 -11.93 -6.55
CA LEU A 169 -2.61 -11.24 -6.38
C LEU A 169 -1.54 -12.24 -5.91
N PRO A 170 -0.24 -11.96 -6.12
CA PRO A 170 0.82 -12.81 -5.59
C PRO A 170 0.70 -13.03 -4.08
N PRO A 171 1.07 -14.21 -3.57
CA PRO A 171 0.90 -14.57 -2.16
C PRO A 171 1.78 -13.75 -1.20
N SER A 172 2.81 -13.08 -1.71
CA SER A 172 3.72 -12.22 -0.95
C SER A 172 3.21 -10.79 -0.75
N ILE A 173 2.14 -10.38 -1.45
CA ILE A 173 1.56 -9.03 -1.33
C ILE A 173 1.12 -8.79 0.11
N LYS A 174 1.69 -7.74 0.70
CA LYS A 174 1.36 -7.21 2.03
C LYS A 174 0.64 -5.87 1.93
N THR A 175 0.98 -5.06 0.93
CA THR A 175 0.44 -3.71 0.75
C THR A 175 -0.16 -3.56 -0.65
N LEU A 176 -1.42 -3.14 -0.71
CA LEU A 176 -2.12 -2.77 -1.94
C LEU A 176 -2.71 -1.36 -1.79
N ASN A 177 -2.30 -0.44 -2.64
CA ASN A 177 -2.91 0.89 -2.69
C ASN A 177 -3.66 1.09 -4.01
N VAL A 178 -4.97 1.29 -3.93
CA VAL A 178 -5.85 1.53 -5.08
C VAL A 178 -6.63 2.83 -4.93
N THR A 179 -6.13 3.76 -4.10
CA THR A 179 -6.78 5.05 -3.83
C THR A 179 -7.18 5.75 -5.12
N GLY A 180 -8.42 6.19 -5.25
CA GLY A 180 -8.91 6.91 -6.43
C GLY A 180 -9.15 6.05 -7.67
N CYS A 181 -9.10 4.71 -7.56
CA CYS A 181 -9.55 3.80 -8.63
C CYS A 181 -11.08 3.77 -8.74
N VAL A 182 -11.65 4.84 -9.27
CA VAL A 182 -13.12 5.07 -9.29
C VAL A 182 -13.91 4.04 -10.11
N SER A 183 -13.29 3.39 -11.10
CA SER A 183 -13.92 2.36 -11.94
C SER A 183 -13.76 0.94 -11.40
N LEU A 184 -12.98 0.75 -10.33
CA LEU A 184 -12.71 -0.55 -9.77
C LEU A 184 -14.01 -1.12 -9.19
N GLU A 185 -14.39 -2.30 -9.65
CA GLU A 185 -15.65 -2.98 -9.30
C GLU A 185 -15.40 -4.22 -8.44
N ARG A 186 -14.24 -4.88 -8.59
CA ARG A 186 -13.97 -6.17 -7.93
C ARG A 186 -12.50 -6.33 -7.55
N ILE A 187 -12.26 -6.89 -6.36
CA ILE A 187 -10.98 -7.45 -5.94
C ILE A 187 -11.26 -8.90 -5.54
N SER A 188 -10.73 -9.89 -6.27
CA SER A 188 -11.04 -11.32 -6.05
C SER A 188 -10.83 -11.75 -4.60
N LYS A 189 -9.76 -11.26 -3.96
CA LYS A 189 -9.45 -11.52 -2.54
C LYS A 189 -10.59 -11.12 -1.60
N LEU A 190 -11.20 -9.94 -1.81
CA LEU A 190 -12.31 -9.45 -0.99
C LEU A 190 -13.59 -10.23 -1.26
N SER A 191 -13.89 -10.52 -2.53
CA SER A 191 -15.04 -11.35 -2.91
C SER A 191 -14.97 -12.75 -2.27
N ASN A 192 -13.79 -13.39 -2.30
CA ASN A 192 -13.59 -14.72 -1.72
C ASN A 192 -13.83 -14.74 -0.19
N ILE A 193 -13.41 -13.69 0.52
CA ILE A 193 -13.67 -13.54 1.97
C ILE A 193 -15.17 -13.47 2.25
N LEU A 194 -15.91 -12.68 1.47
CA LEU A 194 -17.35 -12.50 1.65
C LEU A 194 -18.14 -13.76 1.29
N GLU A 195 -17.64 -14.52 0.32
CA GLU A 195 -18.18 -15.81 -0.10
C GLU A 195 -17.74 -16.99 0.80
N ARG A 196 -16.96 -16.73 1.87
CA ARG A 196 -16.43 -17.73 2.81
C ARG A 196 -15.61 -18.85 2.15
N LYS A 197 -14.90 -18.53 1.08
CA LYS A 197 -13.96 -19.44 0.44
C LYS A 197 -12.67 -19.53 1.27
N GLU A 198 -12.02 -20.69 1.28
CA GLU A 198 -10.72 -20.88 1.96
C GLU A 198 -9.75 -19.76 1.54
N SER A 199 -9.36 -18.94 2.51
CA SER A 199 -8.65 -17.70 2.24
C SER A 199 -7.14 -17.92 2.38
N GLN A 200 -6.40 -17.59 1.33
CA GLN A 200 -4.95 -17.44 1.37
C GLN A 200 -4.56 -16.25 2.29
N LYS A 201 -3.29 -16.20 2.73
CA LYS A 201 -2.72 -15.12 3.55
C LYS A 201 -3.22 -13.73 3.11
N MET A 202 -3.84 -12.98 4.02
CA MET A 202 -4.43 -11.67 3.70
C MET A 202 -3.37 -10.60 3.47
N ILE A 203 -3.75 -9.59 2.68
CA ILE A 203 -3.00 -8.36 2.47
C ILE A 203 -3.05 -7.56 3.78
N GLU A 204 -1.90 -7.29 4.39
CA GLU A 204 -1.76 -6.60 5.69
C GLU A 204 -2.29 -5.15 5.64
N LYS A 205 -2.17 -4.47 4.49
CA LYS A 205 -2.61 -3.09 4.30
C LYS A 205 -3.27 -2.88 2.95
N MET A 206 -4.50 -2.35 2.96
CA MET A 206 -5.26 -2.03 1.75
C MET A 206 -5.80 -0.59 1.82
N ASP A 207 -5.54 0.23 0.81
CA ASP A 207 -6.17 1.56 0.73
C ASP A 207 -7.20 1.61 -0.40
N LEU A 208 -8.48 1.69 -0.02
CA LEU A 208 -9.64 1.74 -0.91
C LEU A 208 -10.27 3.15 -0.96
N THR A 209 -9.57 4.18 -0.51
CA THR A 209 -10.10 5.55 -0.51
C THR A 209 -10.57 5.94 -1.91
N ASN A 210 -11.76 6.52 -2.02
CA ASN A 210 -12.42 6.88 -3.29
C ASN A 210 -12.68 5.73 -4.29
N CYS A 211 -12.65 4.46 -3.87
CA CYS A 211 -13.03 3.30 -4.70
C CYS A 211 -14.55 3.05 -4.67
N ARG A 212 -15.34 4.04 -5.11
CA ARG A 212 -16.80 4.07 -4.88
C ARG A 212 -17.56 2.86 -5.45
N ARG A 213 -17.23 2.42 -6.67
CA ARG A 213 -17.92 1.30 -7.33
C ARG A 213 -17.63 -0.03 -6.62
N LEU A 214 -16.37 -0.26 -6.23
CA LEU A 214 -15.97 -1.42 -5.43
C LEU A 214 -16.73 -1.43 -4.10
N CYS A 215 -16.76 -0.30 -3.37
CA CYS A 215 -17.49 -0.19 -2.12
C CYS A 215 -18.99 -0.52 -2.29
N GLN A 216 -19.64 0.00 -3.34
CA GLN A 216 -21.03 -0.31 -3.66
C GLN A 216 -21.24 -1.81 -3.92
N ASN A 217 -20.37 -2.43 -4.74
CA ASN A 217 -20.48 -3.86 -5.03
C ASN A 217 -20.25 -4.73 -3.78
N LEU A 218 -19.32 -4.35 -2.90
CA LEU A 218 -19.10 -5.06 -1.62
C LEU A 218 -20.34 -5.00 -0.72
N VAL A 219 -21.06 -3.87 -0.72
CA VAL A 219 -22.33 -3.69 0.00
C VAL A 219 -23.43 -4.56 -0.62
N GLU A 220 -23.60 -4.52 -1.94
CA GLU A 220 -24.61 -5.34 -2.65
C GLU A 220 -24.42 -6.85 -2.40
N MET A 221 -23.17 -7.33 -2.40
CA MET A 221 -22.88 -8.74 -2.10
C MET A 221 -23.23 -9.16 -0.67
N ALA A 222 -23.32 -8.21 0.27
CA ALA A 222 -23.59 -8.48 1.68
C ALA A 222 -25.10 -8.56 2.03
N ASN A 223 -26.02 -8.27 1.09
CA ASN A 223 -27.48 -8.50 1.17
C ASN A 223 -28.17 -8.13 2.51
N LYS A 224 -28.51 -6.85 2.71
CA LYS A 224 -29.62 -6.39 3.59
C LYS A 224 -30.21 -5.07 3.07
N ASP A 225 -31.47 -4.80 3.41
CA ASP A 225 -32.25 -3.63 2.95
C ASP A 225 -31.83 -2.28 3.58
N ASP A 226 -30.82 -2.24 4.46
CA ASP A 226 -30.35 -1.05 5.18
C ASP A 226 -28.83 -0.81 4.98
N GLU A 227 -28.46 0.26 4.28
CA GLU A 227 -27.07 0.60 3.94
C GLU A 227 -26.14 0.72 5.17
N ASP A 228 -26.63 1.24 6.30
CA ASP A 228 -25.83 1.43 7.53
C ASP A 228 -25.52 0.07 8.19
N GLU A 229 -26.48 -0.87 8.18
CA GLU A 229 -26.30 -2.21 8.74
C GLU A 229 -25.46 -3.11 7.83
N VAL A 230 -25.51 -2.89 6.51
CA VAL A 230 -24.69 -3.63 5.54
C VAL A 230 -23.21 -3.29 5.69
N HIS A 231 -22.85 -2.01 5.83
CA HIS A 231 -21.46 -1.63 6.08
C HIS A 231 -20.91 -2.26 7.38
N ALA A 232 -21.76 -2.36 8.42
CA ALA A 232 -21.43 -3.05 9.66
C ALA A 232 -21.14 -4.53 9.46
N ASP A 233 -22.04 -5.24 8.80
CA ASP A 233 -21.92 -6.67 8.56
C ASP A 233 -20.74 -6.99 7.62
N LEU A 234 -20.55 -6.18 6.57
CA LEU A 234 -19.43 -6.30 5.64
C LEU A 234 -18.08 -6.17 6.35
N ILE A 235 -17.91 -5.09 7.13
CA ILE A 235 -16.67 -4.83 7.85
C ILE A 235 -16.48 -5.89 8.94
N SER A 236 -17.51 -6.22 9.71
CA SER A 236 -17.42 -7.25 10.74
C SER A 236 -17.00 -8.62 10.16
N ARG A 237 -17.56 -9.00 9.00
CA ARG A 237 -17.14 -10.22 8.27
C ARG A 237 -15.70 -10.12 7.78
N LEU A 238 -15.31 -8.97 7.23
CA LEU A 238 -13.95 -8.73 6.77
C LEU A 238 -12.96 -8.89 7.94
N LEU A 239 -13.22 -8.23 9.07
CA LEU A 239 -12.33 -8.22 10.22
C LEU A 239 -12.28 -9.57 10.95
N SER A 240 -13.42 -10.23 11.17
CA SER A 240 -13.47 -11.54 11.84
C SER A 240 -12.84 -12.67 11.02
N SER A 241 -12.67 -12.49 9.71
CA SER A 241 -11.93 -13.44 8.87
C SER A 241 -10.41 -13.31 8.97
N GLN A 242 -9.89 -12.28 9.66
CA GLN A 242 -8.46 -12.00 9.71
C GLN A 242 -7.73 -12.71 10.86
N GLN A 243 -6.57 -13.29 10.52
CA GLN A 243 -5.66 -13.96 11.47
C GLN A 243 -4.41 -13.13 11.82
N SER A 244 -4.19 -12.01 11.12
CA SER A 244 -3.06 -11.09 11.33
C SER A 244 -3.56 -9.64 11.34
N GLU A 245 -2.69 -8.72 11.76
CA GLU A 245 -3.00 -7.29 11.69
C GLU A 245 -3.42 -6.87 10.28
N PHE A 246 -4.48 -6.08 10.21
CA PHE A 246 -5.09 -5.66 8.95
C PHE A 246 -5.50 -4.20 9.00
N THR A 247 -5.06 -3.42 8.02
CA THR A 247 -5.43 -2.01 7.88
C THR A 247 -6.20 -1.80 6.59
N ILE A 248 -7.35 -1.13 6.69
CA ILE A 248 -8.12 -0.71 5.53
C ILE A 248 -8.56 0.75 5.65
N THR A 249 -8.36 1.53 4.59
CA THR A 249 -8.92 2.89 4.48
C THR A 249 -10.05 2.87 3.44
N PHE A 250 -11.17 3.53 3.71
CA PHE A 250 -12.27 3.65 2.76
C PHE A 250 -13.01 4.98 2.94
N THR A 251 -13.71 5.42 1.89
CA THR A 251 -14.58 6.60 1.95
C THR A 251 -15.94 6.19 2.52
N VAL A 252 -16.38 6.85 3.60
CA VAL A 252 -17.72 6.64 4.19
C VAL A 252 -18.53 7.92 4.00
N PRO A 253 -19.83 7.82 3.67
CA PRO A 253 -20.71 8.98 3.71
C PRO A 253 -20.60 9.70 5.05
N ARG A 254 -20.36 11.03 5.03
CA ARG A 254 -20.24 11.92 6.20
C ARG A 254 -18.98 11.79 7.04
N SER A 255 -18.14 10.77 6.82
CA SER A 255 -16.95 10.50 7.65
C SER A 255 -17.24 10.57 9.13
N GLU A 256 -18.26 9.80 9.49
CA GLU A 256 -18.56 9.47 10.87
C GLU A 256 -18.03 8.06 11.12
N VAL A 257 -17.57 7.82 12.36
CA VAL A 257 -17.31 6.46 12.81
C VAL A 257 -18.61 5.66 12.65
N PRO A 258 -18.57 4.45 12.06
CA PRO A 258 -19.79 3.70 11.83
C PRO A 258 -20.57 3.43 13.14
N LYS A 259 -21.90 3.60 13.11
CA LYS A 259 -22.76 3.57 14.31
C LYS A 259 -22.66 2.28 15.14
N TRP A 260 -22.24 1.17 14.53
CA TRP A 260 -22.08 -0.12 15.19
C TRP A 260 -20.80 -0.21 16.06
N PHE A 261 -19.90 0.77 15.99
CA PHE A 261 -18.78 0.86 16.92
C PHE A 261 -19.28 1.03 18.35
N SER A 262 -18.85 0.16 19.25
CA SER A 262 -19.36 0.10 20.62
C SER A 262 -18.95 1.30 21.47
N GLY A 263 -17.78 1.88 21.18
CA GLY A 263 -17.32 3.14 21.77
C GLY A 263 -16.99 4.13 20.68
N GLN A 264 -17.62 5.30 20.72
CA GLN A 264 -17.41 6.38 19.76
C GLN A 264 -17.24 7.69 20.51
N MET A 265 -16.36 8.54 20.02
CA MET A 265 -16.12 9.87 20.55
C MET A 265 -15.94 10.85 19.39
N ASP A 266 -16.61 11.99 19.49
CA ASP A 266 -16.41 13.10 18.56
C ASP A 266 -15.20 13.93 18.97
N PHE A 267 -14.54 14.45 17.95
CA PHE A 267 -13.52 15.47 18.11
C PHE A 267 -14.17 16.78 18.58
N MET A 268 -13.88 17.14 19.82
CA MET A 268 -14.31 18.39 20.45
C MET A 268 -13.11 19.27 20.80
N GLY A 269 -12.09 19.28 19.95
CA GLY A 269 -10.82 19.98 20.21
C GLY A 269 -9.83 19.23 21.10
N HIS A 270 -10.12 17.97 21.44
CA HIS A 270 -9.24 17.12 22.24
C HIS A 270 -8.14 16.49 21.40
N LEU A 271 -6.97 16.28 21.99
CA LEU A 271 -5.80 15.70 21.33
C LEU A 271 -5.54 14.24 21.73
N ARG A 272 -6.22 13.79 22.80
CA ARG A 272 -6.10 12.46 23.37
C ARG A 272 -7.49 11.90 23.66
N PHE A 273 -7.74 10.70 23.16
CA PHE A 273 -8.97 9.95 23.34
C PHE A 273 -8.64 8.63 24.00
N GLU A 274 -9.44 8.25 25.00
CA GLU A 274 -9.24 7.02 25.74
C GLU A 274 -10.51 6.19 25.80
N PHE A 275 -10.37 4.90 25.52
CA PHE A 275 -11.44 3.92 25.66
C PHE A 275 -11.01 2.83 26.63
N TYR A 276 -11.89 2.50 27.57
CA TYR A 276 -11.68 1.44 28.54
C TYR A 276 -12.70 0.33 28.32
N ILE A 277 -12.21 -0.88 28.03
CA ILE A 277 -12.98 -2.07 27.73
C ILE A 277 -12.63 -3.13 28.78
N GLU A 278 -13.63 -3.67 29.49
CA GLU A 278 -13.44 -4.83 30.38
C GLU A 278 -13.78 -6.11 29.65
N THR A 279 -12.98 -7.15 29.86
CA THR A 279 -13.38 -8.51 29.50
C THR A 279 -14.18 -9.18 30.60
N LEU A 280 -15.10 -10.07 30.21
CA LEU A 280 -15.84 -10.93 31.11
C LEU A 280 -15.00 -12.17 31.46
N ALA A 281 -15.33 -12.83 32.57
CA ALA A 281 -14.57 -13.97 33.09
C ALA A 281 -14.50 -15.17 32.13
N ASN A 282 -15.44 -15.28 31.18
CA ASN A 282 -15.51 -16.34 30.17
C ASN A 282 -14.84 -15.97 28.83
N PHE A 283 -14.16 -14.83 28.77
CA PHE A 283 -13.50 -14.36 27.54
C PHE A 283 -12.47 -15.39 27.03
N LYS A 284 -12.48 -15.62 25.71
CA LYS A 284 -11.51 -16.45 25.01
C LYS A 284 -10.72 -15.59 24.04
N TRP A 285 -9.44 -15.88 23.95
CA TRP A 285 -8.52 -15.16 23.06
C TRP A 285 -8.66 -15.59 21.59
N ASP A 286 -9.35 -16.70 21.32
CA ASP A 286 -9.45 -17.31 20.00
C ASP A 286 -10.32 -16.45 19.07
N ASN A 287 -9.76 -16.04 17.93
CA ASN A 287 -10.44 -15.30 16.84
C ASN A 287 -11.15 -13.99 17.26
N ALA A 288 -10.75 -13.41 18.39
CA ALA A 288 -11.17 -12.09 18.82
C ALA A 288 -10.07 -11.05 18.53
N GLY A 289 -10.48 -9.82 18.26
CA GLY A 289 -9.54 -8.72 18.08
C GLY A 289 -10.20 -7.36 18.25
N LEU A 290 -9.37 -6.33 18.26
CA LEU A 290 -9.82 -4.96 18.43
C LEU A 290 -9.82 -4.25 17.07
N ALA A 291 -10.96 -3.65 16.72
CA ALA A 291 -11.06 -2.69 15.64
C ALA A 291 -10.95 -1.27 16.19
N VAL A 292 -10.03 -0.49 15.65
CA VAL A 292 -9.88 0.95 15.89
C VAL A 292 -10.28 1.68 14.62
N CYS A 293 -11.15 2.66 14.76
CA CYS A 293 -11.66 3.46 13.65
C CYS A 293 -11.42 4.94 13.92
N VAL A 294 -10.92 5.64 12.91
CA VAL A 294 -10.67 7.08 12.95
C VAL A 294 -11.26 7.70 11.70
N ALA A 295 -12.16 8.65 11.89
CA ALA A 295 -12.76 9.41 10.81
C ALA A 295 -12.04 10.75 10.67
N VAL A 296 -11.74 11.13 9.43
CA VAL A 296 -10.79 12.20 9.12
C VAL A 296 -11.45 13.27 8.22
N ASP A 297 -11.13 14.55 8.47
CA ASP A 297 -11.61 15.71 7.70
C ASP A 297 -10.75 16.01 6.46
N GLN A 298 -11.42 16.19 5.32
CA GLN A 298 -10.88 16.64 4.03
C GLN A 298 -10.24 18.03 4.07
N LYS A 299 -10.58 18.88 5.05
CA LYS A 299 -10.12 20.29 5.11
C LYS A 299 -8.74 20.47 5.74
N LEU A 300 -7.90 19.46 5.69
CA LEU A 300 -6.52 19.57 6.13
C LEU A 300 -5.73 20.46 5.18
N GLN A 301 -5.20 21.57 5.72
CA GLN A 301 -4.30 22.44 4.97
C GLN A 301 -2.86 21.92 4.98
N ASP A 302 -2.57 20.92 5.82
CA ASP A 302 -1.23 20.35 5.99
C ASP A 302 -1.19 18.88 5.51
N PRO A 303 -0.36 18.56 4.51
CA PRO A 303 -0.21 17.21 3.97
C PRO A 303 0.46 16.19 4.91
N TRP A 304 0.93 16.62 6.09
CA TRP A 304 1.69 15.78 7.04
C TRP A 304 0.97 15.51 8.36
N THR A 305 -0.34 15.73 8.41
CA THR A 305 -1.08 15.57 9.66
C THR A 305 -1.28 14.08 9.97
N GLY A 306 -1.11 13.66 11.22
CA GLY A 306 -1.20 12.24 11.57
C GLY A 306 -1.73 11.95 12.97
N PHE A 307 -2.02 10.68 13.20
CA PHE A 307 -2.43 10.16 14.49
C PHE A 307 -1.73 8.85 14.81
N MET A 308 -1.70 8.54 16.10
CA MET A 308 -1.09 7.37 16.70
C MET A 308 -2.12 6.70 17.60
N PHE A 309 -2.06 5.39 17.76
CA PHE A 309 -2.78 4.76 18.86
C PHE A 309 -1.93 3.69 19.57
N TYR A 310 -2.29 3.45 20.83
CA TYR A 310 -1.66 2.51 21.74
C TYR A 310 -2.72 1.62 22.35
N ILE A 311 -2.39 0.34 22.52
CA ILE A 311 -3.24 -0.62 23.22
C ILE A 311 -2.50 -1.05 24.48
N HIS A 312 -3.14 -0.84 25.61
CA HIS A 312 -2.67 -1.25 26.93
C HIS A 312 -3.60 -2.34 27.47
N ILE A 313 -3.04 -3.39 28.04
CA ILE A 313 -3.79 -4.42 28.76
C ILE A 313 -3.27 -4.47 30.20
N ASN A 314 -4.17 -4.24 31.16
CA ASN A 314 -3.83 -4.10 32.59
C ASN A 314 -2.63 -3.14 32.79
N GLU A 315 -2.71 -1.96 32.17
CA GLU A 315 -1.69 -0.89 32.21
C GLU A 315 -0.39 -1.18 31.45
N VAL A 316 -0.19 -2.40 30.92
CA VAL A 316 0.97 -2.76 30.11
C VAL A 316 0.69 -2.44 28.64
N CYS A 317 1.53 -1.62 28.00
CA CYS A 317 1.47 -1.39 26.55
C CYS A 317 1.85 -2.68 25.82
N VAL A 318 0.91 -3.23 25.04
CA VAL A 318 1.06 -4.52 24.33
C VAL A 318 1.19 -4.36 22.81
N SER A 319 1.02 -3.16 22.27
CA SER A 319 1.17 -2.90 20.83
C SER A 319 2.37 -2.00 20.54
N ILE A 320 3.00 -2.20 19.38
CA ILE A 320 3.85 -1.15 18.79
C ILE A 320 2.93 0.03 18.46
N PRO A 321 3.34 1.29 18.67
CA PRO A 321 2.56 2.44 18.23
C PRO A 321 2.29 2.35 16.73
N HIS A 322 1.01 2.31 16.38
CA HIS A 322 0.57 2.35 14.99
C HIS A 322 0.35 3.80 14.59
N SER A 323 1.14 4.28 13.62
CA SER A 323 1.07 5.64 13.11
C SER A 323 0.39 5.68 11.74
N LYS A 324 -0.52 6.64 11.54
CA LYS A 324 -1.06 6.95 10.21
C LYS A 324 -0.82 8.43 9.91
N VAL A 325 -0.16 8.68 8.78
CA VAL A 325 -0.13 10.01 8.14
C VAL A 325 -1.32 10.09 7.20
N VAL A 326 -2.02 11.22 7.27
CA VAL A 326 -3.17 11.58 6.45
C VAL A 326 -2.69 12.60 5.43
N HIS A 327 -2.98 12.38 4.15
CA HIS A 327 -2.59 13.30 3.10
C HIS A 327 -3.73 14.29 2.77
N SER A 328 -3.40 15.57 2.60
CA SER A 328 -4.36 16.68 2.44
C SER A 328 -5.21 16.62 1.17
N GLU A 329 -4.87 15.75 0.21
CA GLU A 329 -5.64 15.55 -1.03
C GLU A 329 -6.74 14.49 -0.87
N GLU A 330 -6.82 13.83 0.28
CA GLU A 330 -7.81 12.79 0.55
C GLU A 330 -9.17 13.43 0.83
N SER A 331 -10.22 12.93 0.16
CA SER A 331 -11.60 13.19 0.55
C SER A 331 -11.84 12.77 2.00
N ASP A 332 -12.93 13.23 2.62
CA ASP A 332 -13.32 12.72 3.93
C ASP A 332 -13.33 11.18 3.87
N HIS A 333 -12.66 10.53 4.83
CA HIS A 333 -12.50 9.08 4.83
C HIS A 333 -12.47 8.52 6.24
N VAL A 334 -12.57 7.19 6.32
CA VAL A 334 -12.48 6.42 7.55
C VAL A 334 -11.31 5.47 7.43
N TRP A 335 -10.41 5.58 8.39
CA TRP A 335 -9.34 4.63 8.59
C TRP A 335 -9.81 3.60 9.61
N LEU A 336 -9.64 2.32 9.26
CA LEU A 336 -10.01 1.19 10.07
C LEU A 336 -8.81 0.25 10.20
N HIS A 337 -8.53 -0.14 11.43
CA HIS A 337 -7.43 -1.03 11.71
C HIS A 337 -7.87 -2.10 12.69
N TYR A 338 -7.46 -3.32 12.40
CA TYR A 338 -7.80 -4.49 13.17
C TYR A 338 -6.53 -5.14 13.71
N VAL A 339 -6.53 -5.36 15.01
CA VAL A 339 -5.45 -6.04 15.73
C VAL A 339 -6.01 -7.31 16.37
N PRO A 340 -5.66 -8.50 15.87
CA PRO A 340 -5.97 -9.75 16.55
C PRO A 340 -5.30 -9.76 17.93
N PHE A 341 -6.00 -10.20 18.97
CA PHE A 341 -5.39 -10.22 20.30
C PHE A 341 -4.16 -11.13 20.39
N LEU A 342 -4.15 -12.24 19.65
CA LEU A 342 -3.01 -13.17 19.60
C LEU A 342 -1.73 -12.50 19.07
N GLU A 343 -1.84 -11.49 18.20
CA GLU A 343 -0.69 -10.74 17.67
C GLU A 343 -0.11 -9.75 18.70
N MET A 344 -0.93 -9.25 19.64
CA MET A 344 -0.50 -8.28 20.67
C MET A 344 0.57 -8.84 21.62
N TRP A 345 0.72 -10.16 21.71
CA TRP A 345 1.66 -10.80 22.64
C TRP A 345 2.97 -11.27 21.99
N ARG A 346 3.20 -10.95 20.70
CA ARG A 346 4.38 -11.42 19.94
C ARG A 346 5.73 -10.97 20.50
N PHE A 347 5.75 -10.00 21.43
CA PHE A 347 6.95 -9.47 22.06
C PHE A 347 7.33 -10.13 23.40
N GLY A 348 6.80 -11.32 23.68
CA GLY A 348 7.24 -12.14 24.84
C GLY A 348 6.53 -11.81 26.15
N TYR A 349 5.38 -11.12 26.08
CA TYR A 349 4.52 -10.87 27.22
C TYR A 349 3.63 -12.09 27.52
N THR A 350 3.25 -12.30 28.79
CA THR A 350 2.34 -13.38 29.19
C THR A 350 0.89 -12.95 29.05
N LEU A 351 0.05 -13.77 28.38
CA LEU A 351 -1.39 -13.49 28.28
C LEU A 351 -2.03 -13.43 29.68
N PRO A 352 -2.73 -12.32 30.03
CA PRO A 352 -3.42 -12.22 31.30
C PRO A 352 -4.64 -13.13 31.32
N LEU A 353 -4.96 -13.63 32.51
CA LEU A 353 -6.22 -14.34 32.73
C LEU A 353 -7.37 -13.32 32.76
N PRO A 354 -8.50 -13.60 32.08
CA PRO A 354 -9.71 -12.80 32.24
C PRO A 354 -10.23 -12.82 33.69
N PRO A 355 -10.92 -11.77 34.15
CA PRO A 355 -11.16 -10.51 33.44
C PRO A 355 -9.90 -9.62 33.43
N PHE A 356 -9.75 -8.83 32.36
CA PHE A 356 -8.70 -7.83 32.24
C PHE A 356 -9.28 -6.55 31.63
N THR A 357 -8.59 -5.43 31.86
CA THR A 357 -8.96 -4.15 31.25
C THR A 357 -8.07 -3.89 30.05
N CYS A 358 -8.69 -3.61 28.90
CA CYS A 358 -8.06 -3.11 27.70
C CYS A 358 -8.29 -1.60 27.63
N GLN A 359 -7.22 -0.82 27.55
CA GLN A 359 -7.24 0.61 27.35
C GLN A 359 -6.69 0.92 25.96
N VAL A 360 -7.46 1.65 25.17
CA VAL A 360 -7.07 2.10 23.83
C VAL A 360 -6.89 3.59 23.89
N ILE A 361 -5.70 4.07 23.57
CA ILE A 361 -5.37 5.50 23.62
C ILE A 361 -5.07 5.97 22.21
N ILE A 362 -5.82 6.95 21.71
CA ILE A 362 -5.62 7.55 20.40
C ILE A 362 -5.12 8.97 20.60
N TYR A 363 -3.99 9.28 19.99
CA TYR A 363 -3.35 10.60 20.00
C TYR A 363 -3.36 11.18 18.60
N GLN A 364 -3.66 12.46 18.49
CA GLN A 364 -3.36 13.23 17.27
C GLN A 364 -2.31 14.29 17.57
N GLN A 365 -1.51 14.61 16.56
CA GLN A 365 -0.49 15.63 16.71
C GLN A 365 -1.11 17.02 16.91
N GLU A 366 -0.44 17.85 17.72
CA GLU A 366 -0.81 19.25 17.91
C GLU A 366 -0.72 20.00 16.57
N HIS A 367 -1.87 20.42 16.05
CA HIS A 367 -1.95 21.21 14.82
C HIS A 367 -3.06 22.27 14.91
N PRO A 368 -2.96 23.37 14.13
CA PRO A 368 -3.96 24.44 14.12
C PRO A 368 -5.37 23.97 13.71
N ARG A 369 -5.45 22.87 12.96
CA ARG A 369 -6.68 22.18 12.58
C ARG A 369 -6.41 20.67 12.62
N PRO A 370 -6.77 19.97 13.71
CA PRO A 370 -6.52 18.55 13.83
C PRO A 370 -7.37 17.75 12.82
N PRO A 371 -6.85 16.61 12.33
CA PRO A 371 -7.45 15.87 11.21
C PRO A 371 -8.63 15.02 11.64
N ILE A 372 -8.69 14.61 12.91
CA ILE A 372 -9.68 13.65 13.40
C ILE A 372 -11.01 14.38 13.62
N LYS A 373 -12.09 13.87 13.03
CA LYS A 373 -13.49 14.27 13.32
C LYS A 373 -14.11 13.46 14.44
N SER A 374 -13.80 12.18 14.49
CA SER A 374 -14.27 11.26 15.49
C SER A 374 -13.42 10.00 15.47
N CYS A 375 -13.44 9.26 16.57
CA CYS A 375 -12.77 7.98 16.68
C CYS A 375 -13.64 6.99 17.43
N GLY A 376 -13.40 5.71 17.22
CA GLY A 376 -14.10 4.67 17.93
C GLY A 376 -13.35 3.37 18.01
N VAL A 377 -13.78 2.55 18.96
CA VAL A 377 -13.26 1.21 19.18
C VAL A 377 -14.41 0.21 19.21
N HIS A 378 -14.17 -0.94 18.59
CA HIS A 378 -15.12 -2.03 18.54
C HIS A 378 -14.41 -3.36 18.75
N LEU A 379 -15.05 -4.26 19.49
CA LEU A 379 -14.57 -5.61 19.65
C LEU A 379 -15.11 -6.48 18.51
N VAL A 380 -14.21 -7.06 17.73
CA VAL A 380 -14.59 -8.01 16.68
C VAL A 380 -14.59 -9.40 17.30
N MET A 381 -15.77 -10.03 17.33
CA MET A 381 -15.96 -11.41 17.78
C MET A 381 -16.42 -12.28 16.60
N PRO A 382 -16.15 -13.60 16.64
CA PRO A 382 -16.71 -14.53 15.68
C PRO A 382 -18.25 -14.52 15.71
N PRO A 383 -18.92 -14.72 14.57
CA PRO A 383 -20.38 -14.85 14.55
C PRO A 383 -20.78 -16.05 15.40
N ASN A 384 -21.69 -15.83 16.36
CA ASN A 384 -22.24 -16.79 17.35
C ASN A 384 -21.53 -16.90 18.71
N GLU A 385 -20.57 -16.03 19.03
CA GLU A 385 -20.10 -15.89 20.42
C GLU A 385 -20.87 -14.78 21.17
N ASP A 386 -21.22 -15.04 22.43
CA ASP A 386 -21.83 -14.04 23.30
C ASP A 386 -20.86 -12.88 23.54
N VAL A 387 -21.41 -11.68 23.74
CA VAL A 387 -20.62 -10.48 24.04
C VAL A 387 -19.82 -10.69 25.34
N CYS A 388 -18.51 -10.94 25.18
CA CYS A 388 -17.60 -11.23 26.29
C CYS A 388 -16.78 -10.01 26.75
N MET A 389 -17.13 -8.79 26.30
CA MET A 389 -16.54 -7.55 26.82
C MET A 389 -17.58 -6.43 26.90
N LYS A 390 -17.29 -5.43 27.73
CA LYS A 390 -18.12 -4.24 27.89
C LYS A 390 -17.26 -2.97 27.84
N LEU A 391 -17.64 -1.99 27.01
CA LEU A 391 -17.10 -0.64 27.12
C LEU A 391 -17.55 -0.05 28.46
N ILE A 392 -16.59 0.28 29.32
CA ILE A 392 -16.86 0.80 30.66
C ILE A 392 -16.86 2.33 30.64
N ARG A 393 -15.93 2.92 29.89
CA ARG A 393 -15.69 4.36 29.90
C ARG A 393 -15.05 4.82 28.60
N ALA A 394 -15.37 6.03 28.18
CA ALA A 394 -14.71 6.75 27.10
C ALA A 394 -14.43 8.19 27.58
N GLU A 395 -13.21 8.69 27.40
CA GLU A 395 -12.75 9.97 27.92
C GLU A 395 -12.02 10.81 26.87
N ASN A 396 -12.26 12.11 26.96
CA ASN A 396 -11.66 13.14 26.14
C ASN A 396 -10.70 13.94 27.02
N LEU A 397 -9.41 13.93 26.72
CA LEU A 397 -8.41 14.68 27.46
C LEU A 397 -7.82 15.76 26.54
N SER A 398 -8.00 17.03 26.93
CA SER A 398 -7.15 18.10 26.41
C SER A 398 -5.77 17.90 27.02
N SER A 399 -4.72 17.73 26.21
CA SER A 399 -3.35 17.72 26.73
C SER A 399 -3.11 19.05 27.43
N GLU A 400 -2.81 19.02 28.73
CA GLU A 400 -1.97 20.08 29.28
C GLU A 400 -0.60 19.97 28.58
N PRO A 401 0.03 21.10 28.23
CA PRO A 401 1.31 21.08 27.53
C PRO A 401 2.36 20.39 28.42
N LEU A 402 3.00 19.37 27.87
CA LEU A 402 4.20 18.74 28.44
C LEU A 402 5.42 19.64 28.24
#